data_AF-A0A290WTX8-F1
#
_entry.id   AF-A0A290WTX8-F1
#
_cell.length_a   1.000
_cell.length_b   1.000
_cell.length_c   1.000
_cell.angle_alpha   90.00
_cell.angle_beta   90.00
_cell.angle_gamma   90.00
#
_symmetry.space_group_name_H-M   'P 1'
#
loop_
_entity.id
_entity.type
_entity.pdbx_description
1 polymer ?
#
loop_
_entity_poly.entity_id
_entity_poly.type
_entity_poly.pdbx_seq_one_letter_code
_entity_poly.pdbx_strand_id
1 'polypeptide(L)'
;MSGPYPTGGMARKGTTTPVFVNFVEVGESDKDVLCMAICECKAVPDVGKNGQSLRQVCVSKMLNQRDRRLGSQSEYKAEVNYDMTKNPPAPIMDYEIKTMAHAWAPGWIKKHWDSDPMHPLWMPGEGYVRRPDVVIVKDPSQPPTQDNIKQVVEIKFENDKWGPEQATDYSKISGPGKLAELTPGKCSCDDPDRKKKTEKLKDEVLKEDVLEALDALANKGRGGRRSRLPKKLPNLKD
;
A
#
# COMPACT_ATOMS: atom_id res chain seq x y z
N MET A 1 63.78 -14.04 7.90
CA MET A 1 62.98 -14.94 8.77
C MET A 1 61.69 -14.21 9.12
N SER A 2 60.60 -14.72 8.56
CA SER A 2 59.19 -14.69 9.03
C SER A 2 58.73 -13.57 9.99
N GLY A 3 57.95 -12.62 9.46
CA GLY A 3 56.96 -11.86 10.24
C GLY A 3 55.57 -12.50 10.10
N PRO A 4 54.74 -12.54 11.16
CA PRO A 4 53.47 -13.25 11.15
C PRO A 4 52.36 -12.49 10.42
N TYR A 5 51.53 -13.23 9.67
CA TYR A 5 50.29 -12.77 9.04
C TYR A 5 49.25 -12.40 10.09
N PRO A 6 48.46 -11.31 9.92
CA PRO A 6 47.27 -11.09 10.72
C PRO A 6 46.16 -12.06 10.28
N THR A 7 45.72 -12.87 11.22
CA THR A 7 44.56 -13.75 11.10
C THR A 7 43.28 -12.91 11.03
N GLY A 8 42.53 -13.06 9.94
CA GLY A 8 41.21 -12.45 9.77
C GLY A 8 40.24 -12.97 10.84
N GLY A 9 39.76 -12.05 11.68
CA GLY A 9 38.72 -12.33 12.65
C GLY A 9 37.39 -12.64 11.97
N MET A 10 36.87 -13.85 12.20
CA MET A 10 35.50 -14.21 11.82
C MET A 10 34.50 -13.26 12.49
N ALA A 11 33.56 -12.75 11.68
CA ALA A 11 32.46 -11.92 12.14
C ALA A 11 31.67 -12.66 13.24
N ARG A 12 31.59 -12.03 14.42
CA ARG A 12 30.82 -12.56 15.55
C ARG A 12 29.32 -12.36 15.26
N LYS A 13 28.57 -13.45 15.44
CA LYS A 13 27.12 -13.58 15.67
C LYS A 13 26.37 -12.24 15.75
N GLY A 14 25.54 -11.98 14.74
CA GLY A 14 24.76 -10.76 14.58
C GLY A 14 24.04 -10.38 15.86
N THR A 15 24.50 -9.30 16.48
CA THR A 15 23.76 -8.61 17.53
C THR A 15 22.77 -7.72 16.78
N THR A 16 21.50 -8.15 16.68
CA THR A 16 20.45 -7.29 16.14
C THR A 16 20.19 -6.20 17.17
N THR A 17 20.77 -5.02 16.95
CA THR A 17 20.39 -3.82 17.71
C THR A 17 18.89 -3.62 17.53
N PRO A 18 18.08 -3.61 18.60
CA PRO A 18 16.67 -3.25 18.49
C PRO A 18 16.61 -1.80 18.01
N VAL A 19 16.29 -1.62 16.74
CA VAL A 19 15.92 -0.30 16.21
C VAL A 19 14.54 -0.02 16.80
N PHE A 20 14.48 0.93 17.74
CA PHE A 20 13.20 1.42 18.23
C PHE A 20 12.53 2.19 17.09
N VAL A 21 11.65 1.51 16.37
CA VAL A 21 10.81 2.12 15.36
C VAL A 21 9.69 2.83 16.11
N ASN A 22 9.73 4.17 16.13
CA ASN A 22 8.69 4.96 16.77
C ASN A 22 7.45 4.93 15.90
N PHE A 23 6.44 4.15 16.30
CA PHE A 23 5.13 4.18 15.66
C PHE A 23 4.43 5.49 15.95
N VAL A 24 3.96 6.16 14.91
CA VAL A 24 3.14 7.37 15.04
C VAL A 24 1.66 7.03 15.10
N GLU A 25 0.88 7.93 15.69
CA GLU A 25 -0.57 7.78 15.67
C GLU A 25 -1.14 8.08 14.28
N VAL A 26 -2.18 7.34 13.91
CA VAL A 26 -2.97 7.62 12.70
C VAL A 26 -3.88 8.81 12.98
N GLY A 27 -3.95 9.76 12.05
CA GLY A 27 -4.83 10.93 12.15
C GLY A 27 -6.29 10.51 12.34
N GLU A 28 -7.07 11.29 13.09
CA GLU A 28 -8.39 10.86 13.58
C GLU A 28 -9.37 10.44 12.47
N SER A 29 -9.44 11.21 11.37
CA SER A 29 -10.29 10.89 10.22
C SER A 29 -9.88 9.59 9.52
N ASP A 30 -8.58 9.41 9.29
CA ASP A 30 -8.04 8.19 8.68
C ASP A 30 -8.25 6.99 9.60
N LYS A 31 -8.03 7.19 10.89
CA LYS A 31 -8.22 6.18 11.91
C LYS A 31 -9.67 5.73 11.93
N ASP A 32 -10.64 6.62 11.76
CA ASP A 32 -12.05 6.25 11.69
C ASP A 32 -12.37 5.34 10.51
N VAL A 33 -11.90 5.68 9.30
CA VAL A 33 -12.09 4.86 8.08
C VAL A 33 -11.43 3.50 8.23
N LEU A 34 -10.16 3.45 8.65
CA LEU A 34 -9.44 2.20 8.81
C LEU A 34 -10.04 1.34 9.92
N CYS A 35 -10.39 1.94 11.06
CA CYS A 35 -10.98 1.21 12.17
C CYS A 35 -12.40 0.72 11.87
N MET A 36 -13.17 1.40 11.01
CA MET A 36 -14.45 0.86 10.51
C MET A 36 -14.22 -0.49 9.81
N ALA A 37 -13.25 -0.58 8.89
CA ALA A 37 -12.92 -1.82 8.20
C ALA A 37 -12.33 -2.89 9.15
N ILE A 38 -11.43 -2.50 10.05
CA ILE A 38 -10.82 -3.42 11.02
C ILE A 38 -11.88 -4.03 11.95
N CYS A 39 -12.80 -3.22 12.49
CA CYS A 39 -13.82 -3.70 13.39
C CYS A 39 -14.84 -4.60 12.68
N GLU A 40 -15.21 -4.27 11.45
CA GLU A 40 -16.06 -5.14 10.64
C GLU A 40 -15.40 -6.49 10.39
N CYS A 41 -14.15 -6.48 9.91
CA CYS A 41 -13.43 -7.70 9.60
C CYS A 41 -13.02 -8.50 10.84
N LYS A 42 -12.97 -7.88 12.02
CA LYS A 42 -12.87 -8.62 13.30
C LYS A 42 -14.16 -9.39 13.59
N ALA A 43 -15.32 -8.76 13.39
CA ALA A 43 -16.62 -9.34 13.69
C ALA A 43 -17.05 -10.40 12.65
N VAL A 44 -16.86 -10.09 11.37
CA VAL A 44 -17.27 -10.94 10.23
C VAL A 44 -16.09 -11.08 9.27
N PRO A 45 -15.06 -11.87 9.62
CA PRO A 45 -13.93 -12.11 8.73
C PRO A 45 -14.34 -12.93 7.51
N ASP A 46 -13.61 -12.76 6.40
CA ASP A 46 -13.60 -13.76 5.34
C ASP A 46 -13.09 -15.10 5.92
N VAL A 47 -13.64 -16.22 5.46
CA VAL A 47 -13.26 -17.56 5.94
C VAL A 47 -12.46 -18.28 4.86
N GLY A 48 -11.26 -18.74 5.22
CA GLY A 48 -10.39 -19.50 4.33
C GLY A 48 -10.86 -20.95 4.13
N LYS A 49 -10.26 -21.64 3.16
CA LYS A 49 -10.60 -23.03 2.83
C LYS A 49 -10.54 -24.01 4.01
N ASN A 50 -9.71 -23.73 5.01
CA ASN A 50 -9.54 -24.57 6.19
C ASN A 50 -10.29 -24.02 7.42
N GLY A 51 -11.24 -23.10 7.24
CA GLY A 51 -12.03 -22.49 8.31
C GLY A 51 -11.32 -21.36 9.07
N GLN A 52 -10.08 -21.02 8.71
CA GLN A 52 -9.33 -19.95 9.36
C GLN A 52 -9.92 -18.56 9.04
N SER A 53 -9.93 -17.66 10.01
CA SER A 53 -10.36 -16.27 9.83
C SER A 53 -9.31 -15.46 9.07
N LEU A 54 -9.68 -14.90 7.92
CA LEU A 54 -8.82 -14.10 7.05
C LEU A 54 -9.09 -12.60 7.24
N ARG A 55 -8.85 -12.11 8.46
CA ARG A 55 -9.16 -10.72 8.86
C ARG A 55 -8.42 -9.67 8.01
N GLN A 56 -7.12 -9.84 7.78
CA GLN A 56 -6.32 -8.95 6.91
C GLN A 56 -6.83 -8.94 5.46
N VAL A 57 -7.17 -10.11 4.92
CA VAL A 57 -7.74 -10.22 3.56
C VAL A 57 -9.07 -9.47 3.47
N CYS A 58 -9.92 -9.61 4.49
CA CYS A 58 -11.18 -8.86 4.57
C CYS A 58 -10.94 -7.34 4.54
N VAL A 59 -9.99 -6.82 5.33
CA VAL A 59 -9.69 -5.38 5.36
C VAL A 59 -9.17 -4.91 4.00
N SER A 60 -8.18 -5.63 3.43
CA SER A 60 -7.63 -5.33 2.10
C SER A 60 -8.74 -5.33 1.03
N LYS A 61 -9.64 -6.31 1.06
CA LYS A 61 -10.78 -6.41 0.14
C LYS A 61 -11.72 -5.22 0.25
N MET A 62 -12.09 -4.79 1.47
CA MET A 62 -12.94 -3.61 1.67
C MET A 62 -12.30 -2.34 1.12
N LEU A 63 -11.02 -2.10 1.44
CA LEU A 63 -10.29 -0.92 0.98
C LEU A 63 -10.08 -0.93 -0.55
N ASN A 64 -9.75 -2.09 -1.13
CA ASN A 64 -9.64 -2.25 -2.58
C ASN A 64 -10.98 -2.06 -3.30
N GLN A 65 -12.10 -2.47 -2.71
CA GLN A 65 -13.43 -2.19 -3.26
C GLN A 65 -13.76 -0.69 -3.24
N ARG A 66 -13.43 0.00 -2.15
CA ARG A 66 -13.52 1.47 -2.09
C ARG A 66 -12.67 2.12 -3.18
N ASP A 67 -11.40 1.77 -3.28
CA ASP A 67 -10.49 2.32 -4.29
C ASP A 67 -11.00 2.10 -5.73
N ARG A 68 -11.55 0.91 -6.02
CA ARG A 68 -12.16 0.62 -7.33
C ARG A 68 -13.38 1.49 -7.62
N ARG A 69 -14.26 1.73 -6.63
CA ARG A 69 -15.43 2.62 -6.81
C ARG A 69 -15.00 4.05 -7.11
N LEU A 70 -13.91 4.49 -6.45
CA LEU A 70 -13.29 5.80 -6.66
C LEU A 70 -12.36 5.83 -7.88
N GLY A 71 -12.41 4.85 -8.79
CA GLY A 71 -11.60 4.87 -10.01
C GLY A 71 -10.09 4.82 -9.76
N SER A 72 -9.65 4.13 -8.71
CA SER A 72 -8.27 4.09 -8.20
C SER A 72 -7.81 5.42 -7.57
N GLN A 73 -8.74 6.23 -7.06
CA GLN A 73 -8.45 7.51 -6.38
C GLN A 73 -8.87 7.50 -4.90
N SER A 74 -8.87 6.34 -4.22
CA SER A 74 -8.90 6.34 -2.75
C SER A 74 -7.57 6.82 -2.18
N GLU A 75 -7.60 7.57 -1.08
CA GLU A 75 -6.39 7.88 -0.30
C GLU A 75 -5.79 6.62 0.36
N TYR A 76 -6.63 5.61 0.60
CA TYR A 76 -6.25 4.36 1.27
C TYR A 76 -5.94 3.29 0.23
N LYS A 77 -4.65 3.04 -0.02
CA LYS A 77 -4.17 2.00 -0.93
C LYS A 77 -3.81 0.74 -0.16
N ALA A 78 -4.56 -0.35 -0.36
CA ALA A 78 -4.27 -1.61 0.30
C ALA A 78 -3.25 -2.45 -0.48
N GLU A 79 -2.36 -3.13 0.24
CA GLU A 79 -1.43 -4.13 -0.30
C GLU A 79 -0.60 -3.68 -1.53
N VAL A 80 -0.09 -2.45 -1.51
CA VAL A 80 0.83 -1.93 -2.54
C VAL A 80 2.19 -2.61 -2.38
N ASN A 81 2.72 -3.20 -3.45
CA ASN A 81 4.07 -3.77 -3.45
C ASN A 81 5.10 -2.67 -3.72
N TYR A 82 6.23 -2.70 -3.04
CA TYR A 82 7.35 -1.79 -3.25
C TYR A 82 8.60 -2.55 -3.64
N ASP A 83 9.30 -2.06 -4.65
CA ASP A 83 10.66 -2.44 -4.96
C ASP A 83 11.63 -1.76 -3.98
N MET A 84 12.20 -2.58 -3.10
CA MET A 84 13.11 -2.14 -2.03
C MET A 84 14.54 -1.94 -2.51
N THR A 85 14.85 -2.25 -3.78
CA THR A 85 16.18 -2.04 -4.36
C THR A 85 16.39 -0.60 -4.82
N LYS A 86 15.30 0.18 -4.92
CA LYS A 86 15.32 1.60 -5.24
C LYS A 86 15.53 2.46 -3.99
N ASN A 87 16.07 3.66 -4.19
CA ASN A 87 16.19 4.67 -3.15
C ASN A 87 15.61 6.01 -3.65
N PRO A 88 14.42 6.45 -3.18
CA PRO A 88 13.56 5.75 -2.22
C PRO A 88 12.91 4.47 -2.81
N PRO A 89 12.40 3.53 -1.99
CA PRO A 89 11.65 2.38 -2.47
C PRO A 89 10.49 2.79 -3.37
N ALA A 90 10.32 2.11 -4.51
CA ALA A 90 9.39 2.51 -5.55
C ALA A 90 8.12 1.64 -5.56
N PRO A 91 6.91 2.21 -5.62
CA PRO A 91 5.70 1.41 -5.69
C PRO A 91 5.56 0.72 -7.04
N ILE A 92 5.13 -0.54 -7.03
CA ILE A 92 4.85 -1.35 -8.21
C ILE A 92 3.38 -1.14 -8.59
N MET A 93 3.16 -0.22 -9.52
CA MET A 93 1.84 0.22 -9.97
C MET A 93 1.45 -0.41 -11.30
N ASP A 94 0.17 -0.30 -11.64
CA ASP A 94 -0.34 -0.60 -12.97
C ASP A 94 0.26 0.34 -14.02
N TYR A 95 0.41 -0.16 -15.25
CA TYR A 95 1.04 0.57 -16.34
C TYR A 95 0.15 1.70 -16.89
N GLU A 96 -1.16 1.48 -16.98
CA GLU A 96 -2.11 2.43 -17.53
C GLU A 96 -2.63 3.39 -16.45
N ILE A 97 -2.94 2.86 -15.26
CA ILE A 97 -3.50 3.62 -14.15
C ILE A 97 -2.46 3.72 -13.03
N LYS A 98 -1.68 4.80 -13.03
CA LYS A 98 -0.55 4.99 -12.10
C LYS A 98 -0.92 5.01 -10.61
N THR A 99 -2.19 5.20 -10.28
CA THR A 99 -2.71 5.18 -8.90
C THR A 99 -3.24 3.82 -8.47
N MET A 100 -3.33 2.85 -9.40
CA MET A 100 -3.76 1.49 -9.15
C MET A 100 -2.56 0.59 -8.87
N ALA A 101 -2.57 -0.12 -7.75
CA ALA A 101 -1.53 -1.10 -7.45
C ALA A 101 -1.53 -2.24 -8.50
N HIS A 102 -0.36 -2.75 -8.84
CA HIS A 102 -0.29 -3.86 -9.79
C HIS A 102 -0.93 -5.13 -9.20
N ALA A 103 -1.95 -5.66 -9.87
CA ALA A 103 -2.78 -6.75 -9.34
C ALA A 103 -2.01 -8.07 -9.10
N TRP A 104 -0.92 -8.31 -9.83
CA TRP A 104 -0.13 -9.54 -9.72
C TRP A 104 1.38 -9.27 -9.68
N ALA A 105 1.93 -9.06 -8.49
CA ALA A 105 3.36 -8.80 -8.30
C ALA A 105 4.30 -9.91 -8.83
N PRO A 106 4.04 -11.22 -8.65
CA PRO A 106 4.92 -12.26 -9.18
C PRO A 106 5.10 -12.20 -10.70
N GLY A 107 4.03 -11.88 -11.44
CA GLY A 107 4.10 -11.70 -12.89
C GLY A 107 4.89 -10.47 -13.29
N TRP A 108 4.69 -9.38 -12.56
CA TRP A 108 5.45 -8.15 -12.77
C TRP A 108 6.95 -8.41 -12.58
N ILE A 109 7.33 -9.04 -11.47
CA ILE A 109 8.73 -9.39 -11.16
C ILE A 109 9.30 -10.25 -12.28
N LYS A 110 8.63 -11.34 -12.67
CA LYS A 110 9.12 -12.23 -13.74
C LYS A 110 9.35 -11.51 -15.07
N LYS A 111 8.55 -10.48 -15.38
CA LYS A 111 8.62 -9.75 -16.65
C LYS A 111 9.62 -8.59 -16.62
N HIS A 112 9.76 -7.92 -15.48
CA HIS A 112 10.44 -6.63 -15.39
C HIS A 112 11.70 -6.64 -14.52
N TRP A 113 11.89 -7.64 -13.64
CA TRP A 113 13.02 -7.65 -12.70
C TRP A 113 14.36 -7.57 -13.43
N ASP A 114 14.62 -8.48 -14.37
CA ASP A 114 15.90 -8.55 -15.07
C ASP A 114 16.06 -7.47 -16.17
N SER A 115 15.03 -6.64 -16.40
CA SER A 115 15.10 -5.54 -17.38
C SER A 115 15.85 -4.31 -16.85
N ASP A 116 16.00 -4.21 -15.53
CA ASP A 116 16.78 -3.16 -14.89
C ASP A 116 18.15 -3.71 -14.47
N PRO A 117 19.26 -3.23 -15.07
CA PRO A 117 20.60 -3.73 -14.77
C PRO A 117 21.06 -3.38 -13.35
N MET A 118 20.36 -2.50 -12.62
CA MET A 118 20.64 -2.19 -11.22
C MET A 118 20.00 -3.19 -10.25
N HIS A 119 19.06 -4.03 -10.70
CA HIS A 119 18.49 -5.04 -9.83
C HIS A 119 19.52 -6.15 -9.52
N PRO A 120 19.58 -6.63 -8.27
CA PRO A 120 20.33 -7.83 -7.96
C PRO A 120 19.67 -9.05 -8.61
N LEU A 121 20.42 -10.14 -8.75
CA LEU A 121 19.85 -11.44 -9.13
C LEU A 121 18.72 -11.79 -8.16
N TRP A 122 17.57 -12.21 -8.70
CA TRP A 122 16.41 -12.55 -7.87
C TRP A 122 16.71 -13.74 -6.96
N MET A 123 16.62 -13.51 -5.66
CA MET A 123 16.83 -14.51 -4.61
C MET A 123 15.61 -14.51 -3.68
N PRO A 124 14.87 -15.63 -3.57
CA PRO A 124 13.72 -15.72 -2.67
C PRO A 124 14.10 -15.44 -1.22
N GLY A 125 13.31 -14.62 -0.53
CA GLY A 125 13.48 -14.33 0.90
C GLY A 125 14.34 -13.11 1.22
N GLU A 126 15.04 -12.52 0.23
CA GLU A 126 15.92 -11.35 0.43
C GLU A 126 15.18 -10.03 0.71
N GLY A 127 13.85 -10.02 0.67
CA GLY A 127 13.07 -8.81 0.98
C GLY A 127 13.10 -7.73 -0.10
N TYR A 128 13.48 -8.07 -1.33
CA TYR A 128 13.50 -7.17 -2.48
C TYR A 128 12.15 -6.53 -2.80
N VAL A 129 11.05 -7.21 -2.45
CA VAL A 129 9.71 -6.67 -2.55
C VAL A 129 9.02 -6.76 -1.19
N ARG A 130 8.41 -5.65 -0.78
CA ARG A 130 7.68 -5.53 0.49
C ARG A 130 6.29 -4.97 0.27
N ARG A 131 5.33 -5.39 1.08
CA ARG A 131 3.91 -5.07 0.88
C ARG A 131 3.23 -4.71 2.21
N PRO A 132 3.22 -3.43 2.60
CA PRO A 132 2.46 -2.98 3.76
C PRO A 132 0.96 -3.23 3.57
N ASP A 133 0.23 -3.35 4.70
CA ASP A 133 -1.22 -3.55 4.68
C ASP A 133 -1.94 -2.35 4.05
N VAL A 134 -1.61 -1.13 4.48
CA VAL A 134 -2.22 0.11 3.97
C VAL A 134 -1.18 1.21 3.78
N VAL A 135 -1.27 1.90 2.66
CA VAL A 135 -0.55 3.16 2.40
C VAL A 135 -1.58 4.27 2.27
N ILE A 136 -1.45 5.31 3.09
CA ILE A 136 -2.26 6.52 3.03
C ILE A 136 -1.49 7.55 2.21
N VAL A 137 -2.07 8.05 1.13
CA VAL A 137 -1.47 9.10 0.29
C VAL A 137 -2.01 10.49 0.65
N LYS A 138 -1.24 11.53 0.32
CA LYS A 138 -1.65 12.93 0.48
C LYS A 138 -2.54 13.39 -0.68
N ASP A 139 -2.20 12.96 -1.88
CA ASP A 139 -2.94 13.23 -3.12
C ASP A 139 -3.33 11.89 -3.78
N PRO A 140 -4.62 11.54 -3.81
CA PRO A 140 -5.09 10.28 -4.38
C PRO A 140 -5.00 10.22 -5.91
N SER A 141 -4.73 11.34 -6.59
CA SER A 141 -4.49 11.39 -8.03
C SER A 141 -3.06 10.99 -8.42
N GLN A 142 -2.19 10.80 -7.43
CA GLN A 142 -0.77 10.52 -7.61
C GLN A 142 -0.40 9.13 -7.05
N PRO A 143 0.64 8.47 -7.60
CA PRO A 143 1.10 7.19 -7.06
C PRO A 143 1.59 7.33 -5.61
N PRO A 144 1.62 6.23 -4.83
CA PRO A 144 2.11 6.24 -3.46
C PRO A 144 3.65 6.23 -3.41
N THR A 145 4.29 7.20 -4.06
CA THR A 145 5.74 7.45 -3.91
C THR A 145 6.02 8.07 -2.55
N GLN A 146 7.25 7.91 -2.03
CA GLN A 146 7.58 8.31 -0.65
C GLN A 146 7.23 9.78 -0.30
N ASP A 147 7.34 10.69 -1.26
CA ASP A 147 6.96 12.10 -1.14
C ASP A 147 5.44 12.31 -1.02
N ASN A 148 4.65 11.48 -1.71
CA ASN A 148 3.18 11.47 -1.65
C ASN A 148 2.63 10.63 -0.49
N ILE A 149 3.43 9.78 0.15
CA ILE A 149 2.98 9.03 1.33
C ILE A 149 2.74 9.98 2.51
N LYS A 150 1.50 9.94 3.03
CA LYS A 150 1.10 10.54 4.30
C LYS A 150 1.53 9.64 5.45
N GLN A 151 1.10 8.37 5.44
CA GLN A 151 1.46 7.36 6.43
C GLN A 151 1.46 5.95 5.81
N VAL A 152 2.25 5.04 6.37
CA VAL A 152 2.10 3.59 6.15
C VAL A 152 1.56 2.98 7.42
N VAL A 153 0.50 2.18 7.30
CA VAL A 153 -0.18 1.55 8.42
C VAL A 153 -0.07 0.04 8.28
N GLU A 154 0.48 -0.61 9.30
CA GLU A 154 0.42 -2.05 9.47
C GLU A 154 -0.76 -2.40 10.40
N ILE A 155 -1.52 -3.42 10.03
CA ILE A 155 -2.69 -3.87 10.78
C ILE A 155 -2.37 -5.21 11.42
N LYS A 156 -2.28 -5.22 12.75
CA LYS A 156 -2.02 -6.44 13.52
C LYS A 156 -3.30 -6.95 14.18
N PHE A 157 -3.70 -8.17 13.81
CA PHE A 157 -4.74 -8.93 14.52
C PHE A 157 -4.09 -9.87 15.55
N GLU A 158 -4.90 -10.46 16.42
CA GLU A 158 -4.49 -11.32 17.54
C GLU A 158 -3.28 -12.23 17.24
N ASN A 159 -2.26 -12.16 18.10
CA ASN A 159 -1.00 -12.93 18.03
C ASN A 159 -0.11 -12.68 16.79
N ASP A 160 -0.47 -11.75 15.90
CA ASP A 160 0.43 -11.30 14.84
C ASP A 160 1.52 -10.39 15.44
N LYS A 161 2.78 -10.71 15.15
CA LYS A 161 3.95 -9.99 15.63
C LYS A 161 4.71 -9.42 14.44
N TRP A 162 5.35 -8.29 14.64
CA TRP A 162 6.28 -7.74 13.67
C TRP A 162 7.38 -8.75 13.33
N GLY A 163 7.62 -8.92 12.04
CA GLY A 163 8.83 -9.58 11.57
C GLY A 163 10.08 -8.72 11.89
N PRO A 164 11.27 -9.33 12.03
CA PRO A 164 12.49 -8.62 12.44
C PRO A 164 12.84 -7.39 11.59
N GLU A 165 12.53 -7.42 10.29
CA GLU A 165 12.87 -6.35 9.34
C GLU A 165 11.66 -5.53 8.89
N GLN A 166 10.44 -5.99 9.21
CA GLN A 166 9.22 -5.47 8.62
C GLN A 166 9.02 -3.98 8.95
N ALA A 167 9.19 -3.60 10.21
CA ALA A 167 9.06 -2.21 10.64
C ALA A 167 10.15 -1.30 10.05
N THR A 168 11.37 -1.83 9.92
CA THR A 168 12.49 -1.11 9.28
C THR A 168 12.20 -0.87 7.80
N ASP A 169 11.76 -1.88 7.06
CA ASP A 169 11.48 -1.77 5.64
C ASP A 169 10.29 -0.86 5.36
N TYR A 170 9.24 -0.91 6.18
CA TYR A 170 8.09 0.00 6.02
C TYR A 170 8.43 1.44 6.43
N SER A 171 9.39 1.63 7.33
CA SER A 171 9.97 2.96 7.60
C SER A 171 10.79 3.47 6.41
N LYS A 172 11.53 2.61 5.69
CA LYS A 172 12.20 2.99 4.45
C LYS A 172 11.20 3.36 3.35
N ILE A 173 10.09 2.63 3.24
CA ILE A 173 9.03 2.95 2.26
C ILE A 173 8.40 4.30 2.59
N SER A 174 7.90 4.46 3.82
CA SER A 174 7.14 5.65 4.20
C SER A 174 8.00 6.91 4.32
N GLY A 175 9.27 6.77 4.67
CA GLY A 175 10.11 7.85 5.17
C GLY A 175 10.00 8.02 6.69
N PRO A 176 10.86 8.83 7.30
CA PRO A 176 10.93 8.96 8.75
C PRO A 176 9.62 9.48 9.35
N GLY A 177 9.20 8.89 10.48
CA GLY A 177 8.08 9.38 11.29
C GLY A 177 6.69 9.17 10.69
N LYS A 178 6.52 8.20 9.78
CA LYS A 178 5.25 7.96 9.06
C LYS A 178 4.71 6.53 9.19
N LEU A 179 5.38 5.66 9.94
CA LEU A 179 4.94 4.29 10.18
C LEU A 179 4.00 4.24 11.38
N ALA A 180 2.82 3.67 11.20
CA ALA A 180 1.82 3.48 12.24
C ALA A 180 1.41 2.01 12.34
N GLU A 181 0.88 1.64 13.51
CA GLU A 181 0.30 0.32 13.75
C GLU A 181 -1.12 0.49 14.28
N LEU A 182 -2.08 -0.18 13.64
CA LEU A 182 -3.44 -0.33 14.14
C LEU A 182 -3.73 -1.77 14.55
N THR A 183 -4.48 -1.89 15.64
CA THR A 183 -5.00 -3.16 16.15
C THR A 183 -6.48 -2.97 16.48
N PRO A 184 -7.27 -4.06 16.59
CA PRO A 184 -8.64 -3.94 17.07
C PRO A 184 -8.77 -3.21 18.42
N GLY A 185 -7.78 -3.35 19.30
CA GLY A 185 -7.73 -2.64 20.58
C GLY A 185 -7.54 -1.13 20.39
N LYS A 186 -6.60 -0.70 19.54
CA LYS A 186 -6.41 0.72 19.18
C LYS A 186 -7.62 1.33 18.48
N CYS A 187 -8.46 0.50 17.86
CA CYS A 187 -9.73 0.86 17.26
C CYS A 187 -10.93 0.77 18.22
N SER A 188 -10.74 0.25 19.44
CA SER A 188 -11.82 0.00 20.41
C SER A 188 -12.99 -0.81 19.84
N CYS A 189 -12.71 -1.85 19.03
CA CYS A 189 -13.76 -2.58 18.30
C CYS A 189 -14.79 -3.31 19.18
N ASP A 190 -14.46 -3.55 20.46
CA ASP A 190 -15.36 -4.19 21.40
C ASP A 190 -16.29 -3.20 22.13
N ASP A 191 -16.02 -1.89 22.01
CA ASP A 191 -16.82 -0.81 22.57
C ASP A 191 -18.19 -0.71 21.84
N PRO A 192 -19.32 -0.76 22.57
CA PRO A 192 -20.66 -0.59 21.98
C PRO A 192 -20.84 0.71 21.18
N ASP A 193 -20.25 1.81 21.62
CA ASP A 193 -20.36 3.09 20.94
C ASP A 193 -19.49 3.14 19.68
N ARG A 194 -18.33 2.47 19.69
CA ARG A 194 -17.56 2.23 18.46
C ARG A 194 -18.35 1.41 17.45
N LYS A 195 -19.11 0.40 17.88
CA LYS A 195 -19.97 -0.40 16.99
C LYS A 195 -21.04 0.45 16.33
N LYS A 196 -21.79 1.25 17.12
CA LYS A 196 -22.78 2.21 16.58
C LYS A 196 -22.15 3.20 15.60
N LYS A 197 -20.98 3.76 15.94
CA LYS A 197 -20.22 4.67 15.06
C LYS A 197 -19.83 3.98 13.75
N THR A 198 -19.38 2.74 13.83
CA THR A 198 -18.98 1.93 12.67
C THR A 198 -20.16 1.71 11.71
N GLU A 199 -21.34 1.35 12.22
CA GLU A 199 -22.54 1.21 11.37
C GLU A 199 -22.93 2.53 10.69
N LYS A 200 -22.92 3.64 11.45
CA LYS A 200 -23.20 4.95 10.88
C LYS A 200 -22.18 5.36 9.81
N LEU A 201 -20.89 5.16 10.08
CA LEU A 201 -19.81 5.49 9.14
C LEU A 201 -19.91 4.65 7.86
N LYS A 202 -20.26 3.36 7.94
CA LYS A 202 -20.47 2.54 6.75
C LYS A 202 -21.50 3.18 5.81
N ASP A 203 -22.64 3.61 6.33
CA ASP A 203 -23.68 4.23 5.52
C ASP A 203 -23.23 5.56 4.89
N GLU A 204 -22.46 6.37 5.62
CA GLU A 204 -21.92 7.65 5.13
C GLU A 204 -20.84 7.43 4.06
N VAL A 205 -19.86 6.58 4.35
CA VAL A 205 -18.78 6.16 3.44
C VAL A 205 -19.35 5.59 2.14
N LEU A 206 -20.36 4.72 2.22
CA LEU A 206 -20.98 4.16 1.04
C LEU A 206 -21.65 5.23 0.18
N LYS A 207 -22.30 6.23 0.79
CA LYS A 207 -22.94 7.34 0.06
C LYS A 207 -21.90 8.25 -0.59
N GLU A 208 -20.85 8.62 0.14
CA GLU A 208 -19.75 9.44 -0.38
C GLU A 208 -19.05 8.76 -1.55
N ASP A 209 -18.69 7.48 -1.40
CA ASP A 209 -18.05 6.70 -2.47
C ASP A 209 -18.91 6.65 -3.74
N VAL A 210 -20.23 6.54 -3.59
CA VAL A 210 -21.16 6.54 -4.71
C VAL A 210 -21.25 7.93 -5.35
N LEU A 211 -21.34 8.99 -4.56
CA LEU A 211 -21.38 10.36 -5.07
C LEU A 211 -20.09 10.71 -5.84
N GLU A 212 -18.93 10.40 -5.28
CA GLU A 212 -17.64 10.66 -5.90
C GLU A 212 -17.44 9.83 -7.18
N ALA A 213 -17.86 8.56 -7.17
CA ALA A 213 -17.88 7.73 -8.38
C ALA A 213 -18.77 8.32 -9.48
N LEU A 214 -19.93 8.87 -9.13
CA LEU A 214 -20.85 9.54 -10.07
C LEU A 214 -20.24 10.82 -10.64
N ASP A 215 -19.59 11.64 -9.81
CA ASP A 215 -18.90 12.85 -10.25
C ASP A 215 -17.73 12.54 -11.19
N ALA A 216 -16.94 11.49 -10.89
CA ALA A 216 -15.88 11.01 -11.76
C ALA A 216 -16.42 10.56 -13.14
N LEU A 217 -17.58 9.89 -13.17
CA LEU A 217 -18.26 9.51 -14.41
C LEU A 217 -18.79 10.74 -15.17
N ALA A 218 -19.38 11.72 -14.47
CA ALA A 218 -19.89 12.94 -15.07
C ALA A 218 -18.77 13.80 -15.71
N ASN A 219 -17.61 13.87 -15.05
CA ASN A 219 -16.45 14.62 -15.55
C ASN A 219 -15.74 13.93 -16.73
N LYS A 220 -15.76 12.60 -16.83
CA LYS A 220 -15.33 11.87 -18.05
C LYS A 220 -16.17 12.22 -19.29
N GLY A 221 -17.44 12.63 -19.11
CA GLY A 221 -18.33 13.04 -20.21
C GLY A 221 -18.02 14.41 -20.84
N ARG A 222 -17.26 15.28 -20.15
CA ARG A 222 -17.00 16.67 -20.61
C ARG A 222 -15.69 16.85 -21.40
N GLY A 223 -14.85 15.80 -21.53
CA GLY A 223 -13.54 15.85 -22.20
C GLY A 223 -13.51 15.48 -23.69
N GLY A 224 -14.66 15.22 -24.32
CA GLY A 224 -14.75 14.74 -25.71
C GLY A 224 -14.67 15.84 -26.78
N ARG A 225 -13.59 16.63 -26.85
CA ARG A 225 -13.33 17.44 -28.05
C ARG A 225 -12.71 16.51 -29.10
N ARG A 226 -13.55 15.99 -30.01
CA ARG A 226 -13.11 15.28 -31.23
C ARG A 226 -11.93 16.05 -31.84
N SER A 227 -10.76 15.40 -31.92
CA SER A 227 -9.69 15.84 -32.80
C SER A 227 -10.29 15.96 -34.20
N ARG A 228 -10.43 17.19 -34.71
CA ARG A 228 -10.76 17.40 -36.11
C ARG A 228 -9.64 16.72 -36.90
N LEU A 229 -9.97 15.67 -37.65
CA LEU A 229 -9.10 15.18 -38.71
C LEU A 229 -8.61 16.39 -39.52
N PRO A 230 -7.30 16.49 -39.82
CA PRO A 230 -6.83 17.52 -40.73
C PRO A 230 -7.50 17.34 -42.09
N LYS A 231 -8.23 18.37 -42.51
CA LYS A 231 -8.80 18.45 -43.86
C LYS A 231 -7.65 18.69 -44.85
N LYS A 232 -7.47 17.73 -45.76
CA LYS A 232 -6.85 17.79 -47.09
C LYS A 232 -5.43 18.40 -47.22
N LEU A 233 -4.53 17.60 -47.80
CA LEU A 233 -3.31 18.08 -48.46
C LEU A 233 -3.63 19.13 -49.53
N PRO A 234 -2.82 20.19 -49.64
CA PRO A 234 -2.62 20.91 -50.89
C PRO A 234 -1.40 20.34 -51.64
N ASN A 235 -1.63 20.05 -52.92
CA ASN A 235 -0.60 19.91 -53.94
C ASN A 235 0.35 21.11 -53.93
N LEU A 236 1.64 20.86 -54.15
CA LEU A 236 2.53 21.83 -54.77
C LEU A 236 3.40 21.11 -55.81
N LYS A 237 3.07 21.36 -57.08
CA LYS A 237 3.97 21.39 -58.23
C LYS A 237 4.88 22.62 -58.04
N ASP A 238 6.15 22.70 -58.42
CA ASP A 238 6.99 21.97 -59.37
C ASP A 238 8.34 21.57 -58.74
#